data_AF-A0A7S1P5W4-F1
#
_entry.id   AF-A0A7S1P5W4-F1
#
_cell.length_a   1.000
_cell.length_b   1.000
_cell.length_c   1.000
_cell.angle_alpha   90.00
_cell.angle_beta   90.00
_cell.angle_gamma   90.00
#
_symmetry.space_group_name_H-M   'P 1'
#
loop_
_entity.id
_entity.type
_entity.pdbx_description
1 polymer ?
#
loop_
_entity_poly.entity_id
_entity_poly.type
_entity_poly.pdbx_seq_one_letter_code
_entity_poly.pdbx_strand_id
1 'polypeptide(L)'
;YKIQTDPVWADGAKVILSGPDVPGEGEHKIMDYIREASATDPTWKGTADNPAPLQHCMYGLDADLIMLSLVSHQPNFILLREKMAVIHPRKTRRDPGTGRVRKRDPMTFSRE
;
A
#
# COMPACT_ATOMS: atom_id res chain seq x y z
N TYR A 1 17.86 0.98 15.18
CA TYR A 1 18.29 2.35 14.82
C TYR A 1 17.18 3.36 15.03
N LYS A 2 16.10 3.37 14.22
CA LYS A 2 15.04 4.41 14.30
C LYS A 2 14.47 4.62 15.71
N ILE A 3 14.12 3.53 16.41
CA ILE A 3 13.65 3.58 17.81
C ILE A 3 14.65 4.30 18.75
N GLN A 4 15.97 4.22 18.49
CA GLN A 4 17.00 4.86 19.32
C GLN A 4 17.27 6.31 18.92
N THR A 5 16.96 6.70 17.69
CA THR A 5 17.37 7.99 17.12
C THR A 5 16.23 8.95 16.84
N ASP A 6 14.99 8.46 16.83
CA ASP A 6 13.81 9.23 16.44
C ASP A 6 12.72 9.07 17.52
N PRO A 7 12.41 10.14 18.29
CA PRO A 7 11.42 10.08 19.37
C PRO A 7 10.04 9.61 18.92
N VAL A 8 9.64 9.91 17.69
CA VAL A 8 8.34 9.47 17.15
C VAL A 8 8.27 7.94 17.08
N TRP A 9 9.39 7.29 16.77
CA TRP A 9 9.49 5.83 16.75
C TRP A 9 9.71 5.23 18.12
N ALA A 10 10.32 5.98 19.04
CA ALA A 10 10.57 5.52 20.41
C ALA A 10 9.28 5.43 21.23
N ASP A 11 8.49 6.50 21.21
CA ASP A 11 7.33 6.66 22.11
C ASP A 11 5.99 6.62 21.36
N GLY A 12 5.99 6.98 20.08
CA GLY A 12 4.78 7.16 19.28
C GLY A 12 4.30 5.93 18.53
N ALA A 13 5.04 4.82 18.54
CA ALA A 13 4.70 3.63 17.76
C ALA A 13 5.08 2.33 18.47
N LYS A 14 4.15 1.36 18.46
CA LYS A 14 4.46 -0.04 18.77
C LYS A 14 4.96 -0.73 17.50
N VAL A 15 6.23 -1.12 17.47
CA VAL A 15 6.85 -1.78 16.33
C VAL A 15 6.85 -3.29 16.51
N ILE A 16 6.29 -4.02 15.55
CA ILE A 16 6.26 -5.49 15.52
C ILE A 16 6.92 -5.96 14.23
N LEU A 17 7.83 -6.93 14.32
CA LEU A 17 8.53 -7.51 13.17
C LEU A 17 8.19 -9.00 13.06
N SER A 18 7.59 -9.41 11.93
CA SER A 18 7.41 -10.81 11.56
C SER A 18 8.27 -11.12 10.35
N GLY A 19 9.43 -11.72 10.61
CA GLY A 19 10.47 -11.97 9.60
C GLY A 19 10.20 -13.17 8.70
N PRO A 20 11.14 -13.48 7.80
CA PRO A 20 11.08 -14.66 6.92
C PRO A 20 11.27 -15.99 7.68
N ASP A 21 11.75 -15.95 8.91
CA ASP A 21 11.86 -17.08 9.84
C ASP A 21 10.49 -17.57 10.34
N VAL A 22 9.48 -16.70 10.31
CA VAL A 22 8.09 -17.06 10.61
C VAL A 22 7.43 -17.55 9.32
N PRO A 23 6.76 -18.71 9.30
CA PRO A 23 6.04 -19.20 8.11
C PRO A 23 4.87 -18.29 7.71
N GLY A 24 4.52 -18.32 6.42
CA GLY A 24 3.37 -17.60 5.85
C GLY A 24 3.74 -16.36 5.05
N GLU A 25 2.86 -15.98 4.13
CA GLU A 25 3.00 -14.79 3.29
C GLU A 25 2.76 -13.52 4.11
N GLY A 26 3.47 -12.44 3.76
CA GLY A 26 3.46 -11.20 4.54
C GLY A 26 2.06 -10.60 4.72
N GLU A 27 1.28 -10.55 3.63
CA GLU A 27 -0.09 -10.02 3.66
C GLU A 27 -1.02 -10.86 4.55
N HIS A 28 -0.90 -12.20 4.51
CA HIS A 28 -1.70 -13.08 5.34
C HIS A 28 -1.31 -13.00 6.82
N LYS A 29 -0.02 -12.84 7.15
CA LYS A 29 0.43 -12.59 8.53
C LYS A 29 -0.17 -11.30 9.10
N ILE A 30 -0.25 -10.24 8.29
CA ILE A 30 -0.89 -8.98 8.69
C ILE A 30 -2.38 -9.21 8.93
N MET A 31 -3.05 -9.93 8.04
CA MET A 31 -4.47 -10.25 8.18
C MET A 31 -4.78 -11.10 9.42
N ASP A 32 -3.91 -12.06 9.74
CA ASP A 32 -4.02 -12.85 10.98
C ASP A 32 -3.87 -11.96 12.22
N TYR A 33 -2.90 -11.05 12.23
CA TYR A 33 -2.73 -10.09 13.31
C TYR A 33 -3.95 -9.18 13.46
N ILE A 34 -4.49 -8.65 12.36
CA ILE A 34 -5.70 -7.80 12.38
C ILE A 34 -6.87 -8.56 12.98
N ARG A 35 -7.07 -9.82 12.58
CA ARG A 35 -8.15 -10.66 13.10
C ARG A 35 -8.00 -10.90 14.60
N GLU A 36 -6.83 -11.30 15.06
CA GLU A 36 -6.57 -11.55 16.48
C GLU A 36 -6.73 -10.27 17.31
N ALA A 37 -6.08 -9.18 16.91
CA ALA A 37 -6.14 -7.91 17.60
C ALA A 37 -7.57 -7.33 17.64
N SER A 38 -8.37 -7.51 16.60
CA SER A 38 -9.78 -7.09 16.60
C SER A 38 -10.64 -7.80 17.66
N ALA A 39 -10.23 -9.00 18.08
CA ALA A 39 -10.93 -9.78 19.09
C ALA A 39 -10.41 -9.49 20.51
N THR A 40 -9.12 -9.15 20.65
CA THR A 40 -8.46 -9.03 21.95
C THR A 40 -8.22 -7.60 22.42
N ASP A 41 -8.08 -6.64 21.50
CA ASP A 41 -7.74 -5.26 21.84
C ASP A 41 -9.01 -4.43 22.10
N PRO A 42 -9.24 -3.96 23.34
CA PRO A 42 -10.42 -3.17 23.66
C PRO A 42 -10.43 -1.80 22.98
N THR A 43 -9.27 -1.31 22.50
CA THR A 43 -9.16 -0.02 21.80
C THR A 43 -9.53 -0.11 20.33
N TRP A 44 -9.68 -1.32 19.78
CA TRP A 44 -9.89 -1.56 18.36
C TRP A 44 -11.12 -0.88 17.78
N LYS A 45 -12.24 -0.91 18.52
CA LYS A 45 -13.53 -0.32 18.12
C LYS A 45 -13.67 1.15 18.53
N GLY A 46 -12.65 1.73 19.16
CA GLY A 46 -12.72 3.03 19.82
C GLY A 46 -12.85 2.90 21.34
N THR A 47 -12.43 3.94 22.04
CA THR A 47 -12.50 4.08 23.50
C THR A 47 -13.48 5.19 23.87
N ALA A 48 -13.76 5.36 25.17
CA ALA A 48 -14.60 6.47 25.65
C ALA A 48 -14.01 7.84 25.26
N ASP A 49 -12.68 7.97 25.31
CA ASP A 49 -11.98 9.22 24.98
C ASP A 49 -11.79 9.41 23.47
N ASN A 50 -11.76 8.32 22.70
CA ASN A 50 -11.67 8.33 21.24
C ASN A 50 -12.64 7.31 20.62
N PRO A 51 -13.89 7.70 20.34
CA PRO A 51 -14.94 6.77 19.92
C PRO A 51 -14.77 6.25 18.49
N ALA A 52 -13.82 6.77 17.71
CA ALA A 52 -13.60 6.32 16.35
C ALA A 52 -12.90 4.95 16.32
N PRO A 53 -13.36 4.01 15.47
CA PRO A 53 -12.64 2.75 15.24
C PRO A 53 -11.24 2.98 14.67
N LEU A 54 -10.33 2.05 14.96
CA LEU A 54 -8.95 2.09 14.49
C LEU A 54 -8.87 2.25 12.96
N GLN A 55 -7.97 3.11 12.50
CA GLN A 55 -7.68 3.30 11.07
C GLN A 55 -6.51 2.42 10.65
N HIS A 56 -6.76 1.57 9.66
CA HIS A 56 -5.74 0.68 9.10
C HIS A 56 -5.17 1.27 7.81
N CYS A 57 -3.85 1.24 7.68
CA CYS A 57 -3.15 1.57 6.44
C CYS A 57 -2.21 0.42 6.10
N MET A 58 -2.44 -0.23 4.95
CA MET A 58 -1.59 -1.31 4.45
C MET A 58 -0.87 -0.87 3.19
N TYR A 59 0.44 -1.08 3.15
CA TYR A 59 1.29 -0.72 2.03
C TYR A 59 1.65 -1.96 1.21
N GLY A 60 1.50 -1.88 -0.11
CA GLY A 60 2.00 -2.91 -1.03
C GLY A 60 1.48 -2.76 -2.45
N LEU A 61 2.12 -3.48 -3.38
CA LEU A 61 1.79 -3.44 -4.80
C LEU A 61 0.91 -4.61 -5.25
N ASP A 62 0.60 -5.55 -4.36
CA ASP A 62 -0.22 -6.69 -4.70
C ASP A 62 -1.68 -6.28 -4.91
N ALA A 63 -2.35 -6.94 -5.86
CA ALA A 63 -3.76 -6.69 -6.13
C ALA A 63 -4.65 -7.28 -5.03
N ASP A 64 -4.17 -8.34 -4.38
CA ASP A 64 -4.90 -9.12 -3.39
C ASP A 64 -5.18 -8.32 -2.12
N LEU A 65 -4.34 -7.31 -1.81
CA LEU A 65 -4.56 -6.34 -0.73
C LEU A 65 -5.95 -5.69 -0.77
N ILE A 66 -6.53 -5.49 -1.96
CA ILE A 66 -7.89 -4.96 -2.09
C ILE A 66 -8.88 -5.96 -1.52
N MET A 67 -8.83 -7.22 -1.94
CA MET A 67 -9.74 -8.26 -1.47
C MET A 67 -9.53 -8.57 0.00
N LEU A 68 -8.28 -8.62 0.46
CA LEU A 68 -7.96 -8.82 1.87
C LEU A 68 -8.52 -7.68 2.74
N SER A 69 -8.38 -6.42 2.31
CA SER A 69 -8.96 -5.29 3.06
C SER A 69 -10.48 -5.38 3.17
N LEU A 70 -11.18 -5.83 2.13
CA LEU A 70 -12.64 -6.01 2.16
C LEU A 70 -13.06 -7.16 3.08
N VAL A 71 -12.38 -8.31 2.97
CA VAL A 71 -12.66 -9.51 3.80
C VAL A 71 -12.30 -9.29 5.27
N SER A 72 -11.44 -8.31 5.58
CA SER A 72 -11.12 -7.92 6.97
C SER A 72 -12.33 -7.38 7.75
N HIS A 73 -13.36 -6.90 7.04
CA HIS A 73 -14.52 -6.20 7.61
C HIS A 73 -14.16 -5.00 8.51
N GLN A 74 -12.98 -4.41 8.35
CA GLN A 74 -12.63 -3.19 9.07
C GLN A 74 -13.25 -1.96 8.41
N PRO A 75 -13.90 -1.07 9.17
CA PRO A 75 -14.62 0.07 8.60
C PRO A 75 -13.69 1.11 7.97
N ASN A 76 -12.48 1.28 8.53
CA ASN A 76 -11.51 2.29 8.11
C ASN A 76 -10.23 1.59 7.61
N PHE A 77 -10.17 1.28 6.31
CA PHE A 77 -9.01 0.62 5.70
C PHE A 77 -8.51 1.39 4.48
N ILE A 78 -7.24 1.78 4.49
CA ILE A 78 -6.55 2.52 3.43
C ILE A 78 -5.45 1.64 2.84
N LEU A 79 -5.35 1.63 1.51
CA LEU A 79 -4.24 1.01 0.79
C LEU A 79 -3.30 2.08 0.26
N LEU A 80 -2.05 2.03 0.69
CA LEU A 80 -0.98 2.88 0.17
C LEU A 80 -0.25 2.12 -0.94
N ARG A 81 -0.37 2.60 -2.18
CA ARG A 81 0.26 1.98 -3.35
C ARG A 81 1.07 3.01 -4.13
N GLU A 82 2.23 2.60 -4.61
CA GLU A 82 3.02 3.45 -5.51
C GLU A 82 2.39 3.52 -6.89
N LYS A 83 2.53 4.67 -7.56
CA LYS A 83 2.04 4.84 -8.93
C LYS A 83 2.90 4.02 -9.89
N MET A 84 2.33 2.95 -10.45
CA MET A 84 2.97 2.24 -11.54
C MET A 84 2.75 2.99 -12.86
N ALA A 85 3.84 3.48 -13.46
CA ALA A 85 3.79 4.03 -14.82
C ALA A 85 3.70 2.88 -15.82
N VAL A 86 2.51 2.66 -16.39
CA VAL A 86 2.37 1.73 -17.52
C VAL A 86 3.03 2.38 -18.73
N ILE A 87 4.24 1.94 -19.08
CA ILE A 87 4.88 2.29 -20.34
C ILE A 87 4.07 1.61 -21.44
N HIS A 88 3.05 2.31 -21.94
CA HIS A 88 2.36 1.87 -23.14
C HIS A 88 3.37 1.96 -24.29
N PRO A 89 3.66 0.86 -25.01
CA PRO A 89 4.44 0.96 -26.23
C PRO A 89 3.64 1.84 -27.21
N ARG A 90 4.05 3.11 -27.34
CA ARG A 90 3.42 4.02 -28.30
C ARG A 90 3.59 3.41 -29.69
N LYS A 91 2.47 3.08 -30.35
CA LYS A 91 2.47 2.68 -31.77
C LYS A 91 3.25 3.73 -32.55
N THR A 92 4.36 3.32 -33.16
CA THR A 92 5.09 4.18 -34.10
C THR A 92 4.14 4.55 -35.23
N ARG A 93 3.69 5.82 -35.27
CA ARG A 93 2.92 6.32 -36.42
C ARG A 93 3.85 6.34 -37.62
N ARG A 94 3.62 5.46 -38.60
CA ARG A 94 4.26 5.54 -39.93
C ARG A 94 3.62 6.69 -40.69
N ASP A 95 4.46 7.54 -41.28
CA ASP A 95 4.01 8.66 -42.10
C ASP A 95 3.44 8.12 -43.44
N PRO A 96 2.17 8.37 -43.79
CA PRO A 96 1.51 7.73 -44.93
C PRO A 96 2.16 7.99 -46.29
N GLY A 97 2.92 9.09 -46.43
CA GLY A 97 3.55 9.48 -47.70
C GLY A 97 5.02 9.07 -47.88
N THR A 98 5.71 8.67 -46.81
CA THR A 98 7.17 8.43 -46.86
C THR A 98 7.62 7.11 -46.24
N GLY A 99 6.72 6.38 -45.57
CA GLY A 99 7.04 5.11 -44.89
C GLY A 99 8.02 5.25 -43.71
N ARG A 100 8.52 6.45 -43.43
CA ARG A 100 9.52 6.71 -42.38
C ARG A 100 8.86 6.68 -41.00
N VAL A 101 9.48 5.96 -40.07
CA VAL A 101 9.11 5.98 -38.65
C VAL A 101 9.62 7.29 -38.06
N ARG A 102 8.71 8.22 -37.72
CA ARG A 102 9.08 9.40 -36.94
C ARG A 102 9.38 8.97 -35.51
N LYS A 103 10.66 8.92 -35.12
CA LYS A 103 11.05 8.90 -33.69
C LYS A 103 10.65 10.26 -33.11
N ARG A 104 9.65 10.30 -32.22
CA ARG A 104 9.37 11.50 -31.42
C ARG A 104 10.26 11.48 -30.19
N ASP A 105 10.78 12.66 -29.86
CA ASP A 105 11.68 12.90 -28.74
C ASP A 105 10.99 12.56 -27.40
N PRO A 106 11.54 11.66 -26.57
CA PRO A 106 10.89 11.18 -25.35
C PRO A 106 10.66 12.26 -24.28
N MET A 107 11.23 13.46 -24.42
CA MET A 107 11.17 14.54 -23.42
C MET A 107 9.99 15.52 -23.55
N THR A 108 9.07 15.33 -24.51
CA THR A 108 7.87 16.19 -24.60
C THR A 108 6.72 15.63 -23.78
N PHE A 109 6.64 16.07 -22.51
CA PHE A 109 5.43 15.96 -21.70
C PHE A 109 4.44 17.05 -22.12
N SER A 110 3.38 16.68 -22.85
CA SER A 110 2.20 17.54 -22.94
C SER A 110 1.53 17.55 -21.58
N ARG A 111 1.44 18.73 -20.98
CA ARG A 111 0.60 19.00 -19.81
C ARG A 111 -0.84 19.06 -20.30
N GLU A 112 -1.70 18.21 -19.75
CA GLU A 112 -3.14 18.43 -19.68
C GLU A 112 -3.47 19.12 -18.36
#